data_AF-A0A2V8QI50-F1
#
_entry.id   AF-A0A2V8QI50-F1
#
_cell.length_a   1.000
_cell.length_b   1.000
_cell.length_c   1.000
_cell.angle_alpha   90.00
_cell.angle_beta   90.00
_cell.angle_gamma   90.00
#
_symmetry.space_group_name_H-M   'P 1'
#
loop_
_entity.id
_entity.type
_entity.pdbx_description
1 polymer ?
#
loop_
_entity_poly.entity_id
_entity_poly.type
_entity_poly.pdbx_seq_one_letter_code
_entity_poly.pdbx_strand_id
1 'polypeptide(L)'
;MIGAMACAGLVVSAQNSNSSTTMAPSNSNKPRRTGRRGTTKKPANTNTADQSTTDNTNMSANTNTGSRRRRGSRRSSAQTGDMASMAPKKTGRCDPTQQEQTDLSGTYTGKAKHGAEAPADATLTITGNNFTMTSGSETHNGRITAVTTCGYTAVTMMMGDLTPPAPSPNPPAALPAMSLRAKKVGDKLWLTSVPGETMTVSFTPTGGSMKPKPRRHRSTTKKTETAPAKTTP
;
A
#
# COMPACT_ATOMS: atom_id res chain seq x y z
N MET A 1 21.25 -59.69 21.21
CA MET A 1 20.02 -59.82 20.39
C MET A 1 19.86 -58.53 19.61
N ILE A 2 19.91 -58.64 18.29
CA ILE A 2 19.86 -57.54 17.32
C ILE A 2 18.40 -57.44 16.88
N GLY A 3 17.74 -56.30 17.13
CA GLY A 3 16.37 -56.03 16.69
C GLY A 3 16.36 -54.92 15.66
N ALA A 4 16.30 -55.27 14.38
CA ALA A 4 16.12 -54.33 13.28
C ALA A 4 14.61 -54.05 13.11
N MET A 5 14.17 -52.81 13.38
CA MET A 5 12.85 -52.34 12.98
C MET A 5 12.97 -51.58 11.66
N ALA A 6 12.48 -52.22 10.60
CA ALA A 6 12.25 -51.60 9.30
C ALA A 6 10.93 -50.80 9.34
N CYS A 7 11.01 -49.48 9.21
CA CYS A 7 9.83 -48.64 8.97
C CYS A 7 9.72 -48.36 7.47
N ALA A 8 8.74 -49.00 6.83
CA ALA A 8 8.36 -48.74 5.45
C ALA A 8 7.75 -47.34 5.30
N GLY A 9 8.23 -46.59 4.31
CA GLY A 9 7.76 -45.26 3.99
C GLY A 9 6.38 -45.28 3.36
N LEU A 10 5.43 -44.57 3.96
CA LEU A 10 4.15 -44.23 3.35
C LEU A 10 4.27 -42.84 2.71
N VAL A 11 4.46 -42.80 1.39
CA VAL A 11 4.43 -41.53 0.64
C VAL A 11 2.97 -41.21 0.36
N VAL A 12 2.39 -40.31 1.16
CA VAL A 12 1.05 -39.75 0.91
C VAL A 12 1.21 -38.51 0.03
N SER A 13 0.94 -38.63 -1.26
CA SER A 13 0.81 -37.47 -2.15
C SER A 13 -0.53 -36.78 -1.88
N ALA A 14 -0.53 -35.72 -1.07
CA ALA A 14 -1.70 -34.88 -0.93
C ALA A 14 -1.88 -34.05 -2.21
N GLN A 15 -2.92 -34.38 -2.99
CA GLN A 15 -3.41 -33.57 -4.10
C GLN A 15 -3.96 -32.26 -3.51
N ASN A 16 -3.20 -31.17 -3.66
CA ASN A 16 -3.68 -29.83 -3.36
C ASN A 16 -4.79 -29.46 -4.38
N SER A 17 -6.05 -29.69 -3.99
CA SER A 17 -7.22 -29.24 -4.73
C SER A 17 -7.41 -27.73 -4.55
N ASN A 18 -6.65 -26.94 -5.30
CA ASN A 18 -6.93 -25.52 -5.48
C ASN A 18 -8.24 -25.37 -6.29
N SER A 19 -9.37 -25.27 -5.60
CA SER A 19 -10.64 -24.90 -6.22
C SER A 19 -10.61 -23.41 -6.59
N SER A 20 -10.36 -23.14 -7.86
CA SER A 20 -10.41 -21.79 -8.43
C SER A 20 -11.86 -21.37 -8.66
N THR A 21 -12.47 -20.73 -7.68
CA THR A 21 -13.75 -20.02 -7.88
C THR A 21 -13.47 -18.65 -8.48
N THR A 22 -13.55 -18.58 -9.81
CA THR A 22 -13.52 -17.31 -10.55
C THR A 22 -14.85 -16.59 -10.34
N MET A 23 -14.91 -15.64 -9.41
CA MET A 23 -16.06 -14.73 -9.30
C MET A 23 -15.89 -13.59 -10.30
N ALA A 24 -16.71 -13.61 -11.36
CA ALA A 24 -16.78 -12.53 -12.34
C ALA A 24 -17.19 -11.21 -11.67
N PRO A 25 -16.54 -10.07 -11.97
CA PRO A 25 -17.01 -8.78 -11.51
C PRO A 25 -18.28 -8.40 -12.27
N SER A 26 -19.42 -8.36 -11.56
CA SER A 26 -20.65 -7.76 -12.06
C SER A 26 -20.44 -6.26 -12.25
N ASN A 27 -20.21 -5.89 -13.50
CA ASN A 27 -20.02 -4.53 -13.97
C ASN A 27 -21.40 -3.86 -14.18
N SER A 28 -21.98 -3.30 -13.12
CA SER A 28 -23.16 -2.44 -13.26
C SER A 28 -22.72 -0.99 -13.45
N ASN A 29 -22.57 -0.60 -14.73
CA ASN A 29 -22.57 0.78 -15.18
C ASN A 29 -23.82 1.51 -14.67
N LYS A 30 -23.65 2.59 -13.90
CA LYS A 30 -24.70 3.59 -13.70
C LYS A 30 -24.12 4.99 -13.94
N PRO A 31 -24.49 5.69 -15.02
CA PRO A 31 -24.11 7.07 -15.21
C PRO A 31 -25.02 7.94 -14.34
N ARG A 32 -24.45 8.71 -13.41
CA ARG A 32 -25.21 9.76 -12.71
C ARG A 32 -24.57 11.11 -12.97
N ARG A 33 -25.06 11.75 -14.04
CA ARG A 33 -24.92 13.19 -14.28
C ARG A 33 -25.93 13.95 -13.39
N THR A 34 -25.51 15.17 -13.06
CA THR A 34 -26.30 16.40 -12.79
C THR A 34 -26.96 16.67 -11.43
N GLY A 35 -26.72 17.91 -10.95
CA GLY A 35 -27.30 18.63 -9.82
C GLY A 35 -26.23 18.94 -8.76
N ARG A 36 -25.53 20.09 -8.71
CA ARG A 36 -25.89 21.52 -8.76
C ARG A 36 -26.99 21.92 -7.77
N ARG A 37 -26.59 22.10 -6.50
CA ARG A 37 -27.12 23.02 -5.46
C ARG A 37 -26.27 22.73 -4.21
N GLY A 38 -25.45 23.60 -3.64
CA GLY A 38 -25.53 25.05 -3.50
C GLY A 38 -26.07 25.37 -2.11
N THR A 39 -25.18 25.54 -1.10
CA THR A 39 -25.37 26.43 0.05
C THR A 39 -24.02 26.69 0.73
N THR A 40 -23.35 27.74 0.26
CA THR A 40 -22.34 28.48 1.02
C THR A 40 -23.01 29.18 2.20
N LYS A 41 -22.61 28.87 3.44
CA LYS A 41 -22.77 29.79 4.57
C LYS A 41 -21.69 30.87 4.43
N LYS A 42 -22.08 32.09 4.09
CA LYS A 42 -21.26 33.30 4.33
C LYS A 42 -21.62 33.87 5.70
N PRO A 43 -20.66 34.41 6.48
CA PRO A 43 -20.96 35.40 7.49
C PRO A 43 -21.31 36.75 6.85
N ALA A 44 -22.14 37.51 7.56
CA ALA A 44 -22.63 38.83 7.19
C ALA A 44 -21.48 39.82 6.98
N ASN A 45 -21.51 40.55 5.86
CA ASN A 45 -21.18 41.97 5.88
C ASN A 45 -21.86 42.70 4.73
N THR A 46 -22.33 43.90 5.05
CA THR A 46 -23.29 44.75 4.34
C THR A 46 -22.60 45.59 3.27
N ASN A 47 -23.42 46.01 2.29
CA ASN A 47 -23.29 47.20 1.41
C ASN A 47 -23.12 46.94 -0.10
N THR A 48 -24.28 47.09 -0.77
CA THR A 48 -24.55 48.05 -1.85
C THR A 48 -24.10 47.74 -3.28
N ALA A 49 -25.12 47.65 -4.17
CA ALA A 49 -25.24 47.98 -5.61
C ALA A 49 -24.08 47.61 -6.56
N ASP A 50 -24.27 47.10 -7.78
CA ASP A 50 -25.19 47.57 -8.82
C ASP A 50 -25.20 46.57 -10.00
N GLN A 51 -26.17 46.74 -10.91
CA GLN A 51 -26.29 46.36 -12.34
C GLN A 51 -25.02 45.83 -13.05
N SER A 52 -25.01 44.91 -14.02
CA SER A 52 -25.85 44.80 -15.24
C SER A 52 -25.37 43.61 -16.11
N THR A 53 -26.28 43.10 -16.95
CA THR A 53 -26.15 42.77 -18.40
C THR A 53 -25.05 41.80 -18.93
N THR A 54 -25.56 40.69 -19.51
CA THR A 54 -25.24 39.99 -20.78
C THR A 54 -23.79 39.93 -21.31
N ASP A 55 -23.25 38.73 -21.56
CA ASP A 55 -23.07 38.18 -22.93
C ASP A 55 -22.28 36.86 -22.99
N ASN A 56 -22.60 36.14 -24.07
CA ASN A 56 -22.27 34.76 -24.37
C ASN A 56 -21.13 34.75 -25.41
N THR A 57 -19.99 34.06 -25.19
CA THR A 57 -19.11 33.71 -26.33
C THR A 57 -18.28 32.45 -26.09
N ASN A 58 -18.58 31.49 -26.96
CA ASN A 58 -17.83 30.30 -27.36
C ASN A 58 -16.46 30.67 -27.96
N MET A 59 -15.37 29.99 -27.58
CA MET A 59 -14.15 29.73 -28.38
C MET A 59 -13.29 28.73 -27.59
N SER A 60 -13.05 27.51 -28.07
CA SER A 60 -12.13 27.11 -29.14
C SER A 60 -10.67 27.00 -28.68
N ALA A 61 -10.00 26.00 -29.27
CA ALA A 61 -8.77 25.33 -28.88
C ALA A 61 -7.56 26.21 -28.49
N ASN A 62 -6.67 25.66 -27.65
CA ASN A 62 -5.23 25.82 -27.89
C ASN A 62 -4.39 24.70 -27.26
N THR A 63 -3.93 23.80 -28.12
CA THR A 63 -2.74 22.95 -27.96
C THR A 63 -1.51 23.80 -27.66
N ASN A 64 -0.75 23.51 -26.60
CA ASN A 64 0.62 24.01 -26.52
C ASN A 64 1.59 23.00 -25.88
N THR A 65 2.32 22.34 -26.77
CA THR A 65 3.53 21.56 -26.56
C THR A 65 4.64 22.46 -26.00
N GLY A 66 4.86 22.39 -24.69
CA GLY A 66 5.90 23.14 -23.98
C GLY A 66 7.10 22.27 -23.63
N SER A 67 7.91 21.91 -24.63
CA SER A 67 9.27 21.41 -24.44
C SER A 67 10.09 22.43 -23.63
N ARG A 68 10.45 22.11 -22.38
CA ARG A 68 11.41 22.91 -21.60
C ARG A 68 12.52 22.04 -21.02
N ARG A 69 13.60 22.04 -21.79
CA ARG A 69 14.99 21.79 -21.41
C ARG A 69 15.30 22.29 -19.99
N ARG A 70 15.77 21.40 -19.11
CA ARG A 70 16.66 21.72 -17.98
C ARG A 70 17.73 20.62 -17.95
N ARG A 71 18.85 20.82 -18.63
CA ARG A 71 20.07 21.51 -18.15
C ARG A 71 20.69 20.76 -16.96
N GLY A 72 21.58 19.84 -17.34
CA GLY A 72 22.84 19.49 -16.68
C GLY A 72 22.85 19.33 -15.17
N SER A 73 23.01 18.09 -14.73
CA SER A 73 23.82 17.80 -13.54
C SER A 73 24.75 16.65 -13.86
N ARG A 74 25.92 17.00 -14.43
CA ARG A 74 27.10 16.14 -14.43
C ARG A 74 27.70 16.23 -13.04
N ARG A 75 27.53 15.18 -12.24
CA ARG A 75 28.50 14.83 -11.19
C ARG A 75 28.72 13.34 -11.25
N SER A 76 29.79 13.01 -11.94
CA SER A 76 30.58 11.80 -11.81
C SER A 76 31.03 11.67 -10.35
N SER A 77 30.74 10.53 -9.73
CA SER A 77 31.47 10.05 -8.56
C SER A 77 31.70 8.56 -8.75
N ALA A 78 32.95 8.19 -8.57
CA ALA A 78 33.59 6.93 -8.90
C ALA A 78 32.84 5.66 -8.45
N GLN A 79 32.81 4.69 -9.36
CA GLN A 79 32.72 3.27 -9.06
C GLN A 79 34.07 2.80 -8.52
N THR A 80 34.08 2.21 -7.32
CA THR A 80 34.95 1.07 -6.98
C THR A 80 34.26 0.29 -5.86
N GLY A 81 33.86 -0.96 -6.13
CA GLY A 81 33.23 -1.84 -5.15
C GLY A 81 32.16 -2.74 -5.78
N ASP A 82 32.60 -3.71 -6.57
CA ASP A 82 31.77 -4.78 -7.14
C ASP A 82 31.12 -5.63 -6.04
N MET A 83 29.88 -5.33 -5.72
CA MET A 83 28.88 -6.32 -5.34
C MET A 83 27.72 -6.12 -6.31
N ALA A 84 27.45 -7.14 -7.11
CA ALA A 84 26.48 -7.14 -8.20
C ALA A 84 25.06 -6.76 -7.73
N SER A 85 24.80 -5.47 -7.66
CA SER A 85 23.45 -4.91 -7.53
C SER A 85 22.78 -5.09 -8.89
N MET A 86 21.97 -6.16 -9.01
CA MET A 86 21.14 -6.37 -10.19
C MET A 86 20.30 -5.11 -10.41
N ALA A 87 20.58 -4.40 -11.50
CA ALA A 87 19.75 -3.29 -11.94
C ALA A 87 18.29 -3.77 -11.99
N PRO A 88 17.32 -3.01 -11.41
CA PRO A 88 15.93 -3.42 -11.44
C PRO A 88 15.52 -3.55 -12.90
N LYS A 89 15.25 -4.78 -13.33
CA LYS A 89 14.71 -5.06 -14.66
C LYS A 89 13.49 -4.16 -14.79
N LYS A 90 13.46 -3.33 -15.83
CA LYS A 90 12.26 -2.57 -16.22
C LYS A 90 11.20 -3.61 -16.56
N THR A 91 10.42 -4.02 -15.57
CA THR A 91 9.38 -5.02 -15.73
C THR A 91 8.39 -4.44 -16.72
N GLY A 92 8.34 -5.07 -17.90
CA GLY A 92 7.17 -4.97 -18.74
C GLY A 92 5.93 -5.28 -17.89
N ARG A 93 4.81 -4.67 -18.26
CA ARG A 93 3.45 -4.89 -17.75
C ARG A 93 3.32 -6.24 -17.01
N CYS A 94 3.43 -6.20 -15.69
CA CYS A 94 3.39 -7.39 -14.84
C CYS A 94 2.06 -8.13 -15.05
N ASP A 95 2.12 -9.46 -15.14
CA ASP A 95 0.94 -10.31 -15.33
C ASP A 95 0.22 -10.49 -13.98
N PRO A 96 -1.03 -10.01 -13.82
CA PRO A 96 -1.77 -10.11 -12.56
C PRO A 96 -2.10 -11.55 -12.17
N THR A 97 -1.94 -12.52 -13.08
CA THR A 97 -2.16 -13.94 -12.80
C THR A 97 -0.94 -14.63 -12.20
N GLN A 98 0.24 -14.03 -12.32
CA GLN A 98 1.47 -14.56 -11.74
C GLN A 98 1.60 -14.07 -10.29
N GLN A 99 1.51 -15.00 -9.35
CA GLN A 99 1.72 -14.76 -7.94
C GLN A 99 3.11 -15.24 -7.55
N GLU A 100 4.01 -14.30 -7.24
CA GLU A 100 5.37 -14.65 -6.80
C GLU A 100 5.47 -14.56 -5.28
N GLN A 101 5.89 -15.65 -4.65
CA GLN A 101 6.20 -15.64 -3.23
C GLN A 101 7.36 -14.68 -2.98
N THR A 102 7.19 -13.79 -2.00
CA THR A 102 8.18 -12.78 -1.66
C THR A 102 8.75 -13.07 -0.28
N ASP A 103 10.07 -13.06 -0.17
CA ASP A 103 10.72 -13.20 1.13
C ASP A 103 10.72 -11.87 1.88
N LEU A 104 10.09 -11.86 3.06
CA LEU A 104 10.05 -10.73 3.98
C LEU A 104 11.02 -10.90 5.16
N SER A 105 11.90 -11.90 5.14
CA SER A 105 12.86 -12.17 6.22
C SER A 105 13.63 -10.92 6.65
N GLY A 106 13.83 -10.81 7.96
CA GLY A 106 14.47 -9.67 8.60
C GLY A 106 13.90 -9.38 10.00
N THR A 107 14.58 -8.51 10.74
CA THR A 107 14.12 -8.00 12.03
C THR A 107 13.70 -6.55 11.88
N TYR A 108 12.45 -6.27 12.20
CA TYR A 108 11.82 -4.97 12.02
C TYR A 108 11.36 -4.43 13.37
N THR A 109 11.79 -3.22 13.71
CA THR A 109 11.31 -2.51 14.91
C THR A 109 10.28 -1.46 14.52
N GLY A 110 9.20 -1.37 15.29
CA GLY A 110 8.07 -0.53 14.95
C GLY A 110 7.08 -0.32 16.08
N LYS A 111 5.96 0.29 15.72
CA LYS A 111 4.75 0.37 16.52
C LYS A 111 3.71 -0.58 15.93
N ALA A 112 3.24 -1.54 16.72
CA ALA A 112 2.10 -2.38 16.39
C ALA A 112 0.83 -1.79 16.99
N LYS A 113 -0.28 -1.85 16.26
CA LYS A 113 -1.62 -1.51 16.75
C LYS A 113 -2.59 -2.63 16.38
N HIS A 114 -3.33 -3.12 17.37
CA HIS A 114 -4.37 -4.13 17.21
C HIS A 114 -5.73 -3.53 17.63
N GLY A 115 -6.73 -3.56 16.75
CA GLY A 115 -8.06 -3.03 17.04
C GLY A 115 -8.07 -1.55 17.45
N ALA A 116 -8.74 -1.26 18.57
CA ALA A 116 -8.86 0.08 19.15
C ALA A 116 -7.71 0.42 20.13
N GLU A 117 -6.78 -0.50 20.37
CA GLU A 117 -5.70 -0.32 21.34
C GLU A 117 -4.72 0.79 20.90
N ALA A 118 -4.00 1.35 21.88
CA ALA A 118 -2.95 2.30 21.62
C ALA A 118 -1.78 1.62 20.88
N PRO A 119 -1.11 2.30 19.93
CA PRO A 119 0.09 1.74 19.30
C PRO A 119 1.19 1.44 20.33
N ALA A 120 1.64 0.19 20.41
CA ALA A 120 2.69 -0.27 21.30
C ALA A 120 4.00 -0.51 20.54
N ASP A 121 5.15 -0.36 21.22
CA ASP A 121 6.44 -0.76 20.62
C ASP A 121 6.49 -2.26 20.40
N ALA A 122 6.89 -2.65 19.19
CA ALA A 122 6.97 -4.04 18.78
C ALA A 122 8.21 -4.32 17.94
N THR A 123 8.75 -5.53 18.11
CA THR A 123 9.81 -6.10 17.28
C THR A 123 9.25 -7.31 16.55
N LEU A 124 9.26 -7.26 15.22
CA LEU A 124 8.82 -8.32 14.33
C LEU A 124 10.03 -8.97 13.68
N THR A 125 10.29 -10.23 13.98
CA THR A 125 11.34 -11.04 13.35
C THR A 125 10.69 -12.04 12.40
N ILE A 126 11.07 -12.01 11.13
CA ILE A 126 10.60 -12.93 10.10
C ILE A 126 11.78 -13.80 9.67
N THR A 127 11.58 -15.11 9.65
CA THR A 127 12.56 -16.10 9.18
C THR A 127 11.86 -17.08 8.24
N GLY A 128 12.03 -16.87 6.94
CA GLY A 128 11.27 -17.56 5.91
C GLY A 128 9.77 -17.31 6.06
N ASN A 129 9.02 -18.39 6.29
CA ASN A 129 7.56 -18.33 6.45
C ASN A 129 7.10 -18.30 7.92
N ASN A 130 8.02 -18.15 8.87
CA ASN A 130 7.70 -18.06 10.28
C ASN A 130 7.97 -16.65 10.79
N PHE A 131 7.19 -16.20 11.77
CA PHE A 131 7.45 -14.94 12.45
C PHE A 131 7.34 -15.07 13.96
N THR A 132 8.06 -14.18 14.63
CA THR A 132 7.94 -13.90 16.06
C THR A 132 7.75 -12.39 16.21
N MET A 133 6.70 -11.97 16.91
CA MET A 133 6.40 -10.58 17.19
C MET A 133 6.36 -10.37 18.71
N THR A 134 7.25 -9.54 19.23
CA THR A 134 7.23 -9.14 20.64
C THR A 134 6.65 -7.73 20.74
N SER A 135 5.60 -7.55 21.54
CA SER A 135 4.96 -6.25 21.79
C SER A 135 4.78 -6.08 23.30
N GLY A 136 5.52 -5.16 23.92
CA GLY A 136 5.60 -5.07 25.38
C GLY A 136 6.11 -6.37 26.02
N SER A 137 5.31 -6.98 26.88
CA SER A 137 5.60 -8.28 27.51
C SER A 137 5.07 -9.49 26.73
N GLU A 138 4.27 -9.27 25.70
CA GLU A 138 3.66 -10.35 24.93
C GLU A 138 4.57 -10.77 23.77
N THR A 139 4.63 -12.08 23.54
CA THR A 139 5.31 -12.65 22.37
C THR A 139 4.34 -13.53 21.61
N HIS A 140 4.14 -13.18 20.35
CA HIS A 140 3.26 -13.87 19.40
C HIS A 140 4.11 -14.59 18.37
N ASN A 141 3.86 -15.88 18.18
CA ASN A 141 4.50 -16.67 17.13
C ASN A 141 3.46 -17.05 16.08
N GLY A 142 3.92 -17.34 14.87
CA GLY A 142 3.03 -17.82 13.83
C GLY A 142 3.66 -18.00 12.46
N ARG A 143 2.80 -18.17 11.46
CA ARG A 143 3.18 -18.26 10.05
C ARG A 143 2.88 -16.96 9.33
N ILE A 144 3.77 -16.60 8.43
CA ILE A 144 3.61 -15.49 7.50
C ILE A 144 3.86 -15.98 6.08
N THR A 145 2.94 -15.65 5.18
CA THR A 145 3.12 -15.86 3.75
C THR A 145 2.96 -14.53 3.05
N ALA A 146 3.89 -14.21 2.15
CA ALA A 146 3.87 -12.97 1.40
C ALA A 146 3.91 -13.26 -0.09
N VAL A 147 2.99 -12.64 -0.82
CA VAL A 147 2.83 -12.80 -2.27
C VAL A 147 2.83 -11.42 -2.89
N THR A 148 3.78 -11.16 -3.78
CA THR A 148 3.79 -9.90 -4.54
C THR A 148 3.01 -10.07 -5.82
N THR A 149 2.07 -9.15 -6.00
CA THR A 149 1.33 -8.96 -7.25
C THR A 149 1.67 -7.57 -7.78
N CYS A 150 1.32 -7.28 -9.03
CA CYS A 150 1.70 -6.13 -9.86
C CYS A 150 1.46 -4.71 -9.29
N GLY A 151 2.01 -4.41 -8.12
CA GLY A 151 1.90 -3.13 -7.42
C GLY A 151 1.83 -3.25 -5.89
N TYR A 152 1.66 -4.43 -5.31
CA TYR A 152 1.63 -4.59 -3.85
C TYR A 152 1.97 -6.02 -3.40
N THR A 153 2.43 -6.14 -2.17
CA THR A 153 2.65 -7.42 -1.50
C THR A 153 1.46 -7.71 -0.58
N ALA A 154 0.69 -8.75 -0.89
CA ALA A 154 -0.30 -9.32 0.01
C ALA A 154 0.40 -10.19 1.04
N VAL A 155 -0.01 -10.10 2.29
CA VAL A 155 0.56 -10.88 3.39
C VAL A 155 -0.57 -11.55 4.13
N THR A 156 -0.43 -12.84 4.42
CA THR A 156 -1.32 -13.55 5.35
C THR A 156 -0.52 -13.91 6.58
N MET A 157 -0.99 -13.52 7.77
CA MET A 157 -0.40 -13.89 9.05
C MET A 157 -1.38 -14.77 9.82
N MET A 158 -0.92 -15.93 10.26
CA MET A 158 -1.65 -16.82 11.16
C MET A 158 -0.94 -16.84 12.49
N MET A 159 -1.57 -16.34 13.54
CA MET A 159 -1.04 -16.38 14.91
C MET A 159 -1.34 -17.74 15.55
N GLY A 160 -0.41 -18.25 16.34
CA GLY A 160 -0.57 -19.46 17.15
C GLY A 160 0.62 -20.41 17.05
N ASP A 161 0.52 -21.50 17.81
CA ASP A 161 1.56 -22.53 17.82
C ASP A 161 1.64 -23.22 16.45
N LEU A 162 2.88 -23.40 15.98
CA LEU A 162 3.20 -24.01 14.69
C LEU A 162 3.05 -25.53 14.73
N THR A 163 2.77 -26.11 15.90
CA THR A 163 2.50 -27.53 16.07
C THR A 163 1.23 -27.91 15.31
N PRO A 164 1.34 -28.76 14.27
CA PRO A 164 0.14 -29.27 13.61
C PRO A 164 -0.73 -29.95 14.66
N PRO A 165 -2.04 -29.65 14.74
CA PRO A 165 -2.90 -30.37 15.67
C PRO A 165 -2.83 -31.86 15.37
N ALA A 166 -2.77 -32.68 16.41
CA ALA A 166 -2.82 -34.13 16.23
C ALA A 166 -4.07 -34.50 15.42
N PRO A 167 -3.98 -35.42 14.45
CA PRO A 167 -5.13 -35.82 13.64
C PRO A 167 -6.21 -36.38 14.57
N SER A 168 -7.27 -35.60 14.75
CA SER A 168 -8.41 -35.90 15.61
C SER A 168 -9.64 -36.01 14.71
N PRO A 169 -10.60 -36.92 15.00
CA PRO A 169 -11.89 -36.96 14.32
C PRO A 169 -12.65 -35.63 14.37
N ASN A 170 -12.31 -34.77 15.34
CA ASN A 170 -12.81 -33.40 15.45
C ASN A 170 -11.60 -32.45 15.48
N PRO A 171 -11.12 -31.96 14.32
CA PRO A 171 -9.98 -31.06 14.27
C PRO A 171 -10.34 -29.74 14.97
N PRO A 172 -9.42 -29.17 15.77
CA PRO A 172 -9.65 -27.87 16.38
C PRO A 172 -9.89 -26.81 15.31
N ALA A 173 -10.73 -25.81 15.64
CA ALA A 173 -11.05 -24.71 14.73
C ALA A 173 -9.77 -24.04 14.22
N ALA A 174 -9.70 -23.78 12.91
CA ALA A 174 -8.54 -23.15 12.29
C ALA A 174 -8.24 -21.81 12.97
N LEU A 175 -6.96 -21.58 13.26
CA LEU A 175 -6.52 -20.34 13.87
C LEU A 175 -6.88 -19.15 12.96
N PRO A 176 -7.31 -18.01 13.53
CA PRO A 176 -7.68 -16.85 12.75
C PRO A 176 -6.48 -16.35 11.93
N ALA A 177 -6.69 -16.23 10.61
CA ALA A 177 -5.74 -15.63 9.69
C ALA A 177 -6.07 -14.15 9.49
N MET A 178 -5.03 -13.33 9.38
CA MET A 178 -5.11 -11.89 9.09
C MET A 178 -4.48 -11.60 7.74
N SER A 179 -5.15 -10.77 6.94
CA SER A 179 -4.77 -10.35 5.61
C SER A 179 -4.28 -8.91 5.66
N LEU A 180 -3.00 -8.75 5.37
CA LEU A 180 -2.27 -7.49 5.44
C LEU A 180 -1.75 -7.13 4.05
N ARG A 181 -1.48 -5.84 3.87
CA ARG A 181 -0.66 -5.32 2.79
C ARG A 181 0.71 -4.98 3.36
N ALA A 182 1.75 -5.50 2.73
CA ALA A 182 3.12 -5.15 3.05
C ALA A 182 3.67 -4.12 2.08
N LYS A 183 4.51 -3.24 2.63
CA LYS A 183 5.43 -2.40 1.87
C LYS A 183 6.80 -2.51 2.53
N LYS A 184 7.80 -2.95 1.78
CA LYS A 184 9.20 -2.99 2.23
C LYS A 184 9.99 -1.91 1.49
N VAL A 185 10.74 -1.06 2.21
CA VAL A 185 11.65 -0.05 1.63
C VAL A 185 12.93 -0.04 2.44
N GLY A 186 14.02 -0.58 1.87
CA GLY A 186 15.23 -0.88 2.64
C GLY A 186 14.92 -1.82 3.80
N ASP A 187 15.33 -1.43 5.00
CA ASP A 187 15.12 -2.20 6.24
C ASP A 187 13.80 -1.86 6.95
N LYS A 188 12.92 -1.09 6.30
CA LYS A 188 11.63 -0.68 6.87
C LYS A 188 10.50 -1.51 6.27
N LEU A 189 9.68 -2.09 7.13
CA LEU A 189 8.48 -2.85 6.78
C LEU A 189 7.25 -2.12 7.34
N TRP A 190 6.28 -1.83 6.48
CA TRP A 190 4.93 -1.41 6.88
C TRP A 190 3.97 -2.57 6.63
N LEU A 191 3.13 -2.89 7.61
CA LEU A 191 2.02 -3.82 7.46
C LEU A 191 0.71 -3.08 7.77
N THR A 192 -0.29 -3.24 6.93
CA THR A 192 -1.62 -2.63 7.13
C THR A 192 -2.71 -3.62 6.79
N SER A 193 -3.67 -3.82 7.68
CA SER A 193 -4.88 -4.63 7.44
C SER A 193 -5.59 -4.23 6.15
N VAL A 194 -6.14 -5.24 5.47
CA VAL A 194 -6.99 -5.04 4.31
C VAL A 194 -8.35 -4.51 4.77
N PRO A 195 -8.99 -3.58 4.04
CA PRO A 195 -10.34 -3.13 4.36
C PRO A 195 -11.33 -4.30 4.42
N GLY A 196 -12.17 -4.32 5.46
CA GLY A 196 -13.19 -5.37 5.66
C GLY A 196 -12.75 -6.51 6.58
N GLU A 197 -11.50 -6.53 7.04
CA GLU A 197 -11.08 -7.45 8.10
C GLU A 197 -11.74 -7.11 9.43
N THR A 198 -12.12 -8.14 10.20
CA THR A 198 -12.68 -8.01 11.55
C THR A 198 -11.61 -7.55 12.55
N MET A 199 -10.35 -7.94 12.33
CA MET A 199 -9.22 -7.58 13.18
C MET A 199 -8.33 -6.55 12.46
N THR A 200 -8.43 -5.28 12.88
CA THR A 200 -7.60 -4.22 12.30
C THR A 200 -6.21 -4.21 12.91
N VAL A 201 -5.22 -4.69 12.17
CA VAL A 201 -3.81 -4.66 12.57
C VAL A 201 -2.99 -3.71 11.71
N SER A 202 -2.04 -3.00 12.32
CA SER A 202 -1.03 -2.23 11.59
C SER A 202 0.33 -2.29 12.29
N PHE A 203 1.40 -2.32 11.50
CA PHE A 203 2.78 -2.24 11.96
C PHE A 203 3.48 -1.10 11.22
N THR A 204 4.01 -0.13 11.97
CA THR A 204 4.70 1.04 11.42
C THR A 204 6.14 1.08 11.92
N PRO A 205 7.16 1.15 11.05
CA PRO A 205 8.55 1.09 11.46
C PRO A 205 8.96 2.29 12.32
N THR A 206 9.83 2.06 13.31
CA THR A 206 10.34 3.08 14.22
C THR A 206 11.17 4.10 13.45
N GLY A 207 11.01 5.39 13.75
CA GLY A 207 11.64 6.47 12.97
C GLY A 207 11.14 6.55 11.51
N GLY A 208 10.00 5.92 11.23
CA GLY A 208 9.38 5.81 9.91
C GLY A 208 8.17 6.71 9.69
N SER A 209 7.94 7.71 10.53
CA SER A 209 6.95 8.74 10.19
C SER A 209 7.44 9.43 8.92
N MET A 210 6.85 9.04 7.79
CA MET A 210 6.97 9.79 6.55
C MET A 210 6.36 11.15 6.86
N LYS A 211 7.18 12.10 7.35
CA LYS A 211 6.77 13.50 7.45
C LYS A 211 6.22 13.82 6.07
N PRO A 212 4.91 14.09 5.93
CA PRO A 212 4.34 14.35 4.62
C PRO A 212 5.14 15.52 4.08
N LYS A 213 5.91 15.27 3.01
CA LYS A 213 6.72 16.30 2.38
C LYS A 213 5.74 17.44 2.10
N PRO A 214 5.91 18.63 2.71
CA PRO A 214 4.92 19.67 2.61
C PRO A 214 4.69 19.92 1.13
N ARG A 215 3.48 19.57 0.66
CA ARG A 215 3.06 19.92 -0.69
C ARG A 215 3.11 21.43 -0.69
N ARG A 216 4.16 21.99 -1.27
CA ARG A 216 4.21 23.42 -1.59
C ARG A 216 3.01 23.64 -2.49
N HIS A 217 1.92 24.12 -1.89
CA HIS A 217 0.83 24.71 -2.62
C HIS A 217 1.46 25.85 -3.39
N ARG A 218 1.69 25.60 -4.69
CA ARG A 218 2.14 26.61 -5.63
C ARG A 218 1.04 27.66 -5.63
N SER A 219 1.24 28.72 -4.86
CA SER A 219 0.38 29.89 -4.91
C SER A 219 0.37 30.36 -6.35
N THR A 220 -0.77 30.20 -7.00
CA THR A 220 -1.04 30.83 -8.29
C THR A 220 -1.09 32.33 -8.04
N THR A 221 0.02 33.01 -8.30
CA THR A 221 0.09 34.47 -8.31
C THR A 221 -0.88 34.96 -9.37
N LYS A 222 -1.99 35.55 -8.92
CA LYS A 222 -2.99 36.19 -9.78
C LYS A 222 -2.29 37.38 -10.44
N LYS A 223 -2.09 37.29 -11.76
CA LYS A 223 -1.49 38.35 -12.58
C LYS A 223 -2.51 39.48 -12.66
N THR A 224 -2.28 40.57 -11.94
CA THR A 224 -3.04 41.81 -12.11
C THR A 224 -2.68 42.37 -13.48
N GLU A 225 -3.66 42.41 -14.37
CA GLU A 225 -3.55 43.00 -15.70
C GLU A 225 -3.70 44.51 -15.56
N THR A 226 -2.63 45.23 -15.91
CA THR A 226 -2.59 46.69 -15.90
C THR A 226 -3.46 47.21 -17.04
N ALA A 227 -4.46 48.04 -16.72
CA ALA A 227 -5.31 48.68 -17.71
C ALA A 227 -4.51 49.66 -18.60
N PRO A 228 -4.83 49.76 -19.90
CA PRO A 228 -4.15 50.67 -20.82
C PRO A 228 -4.57 52.13 -20.56
N ALA A 229 -3.58 53.02 -20.52
CA ALA A 229 -3.80 54.46 -20.45
C ALA A 229 -4.47 54.97 -21.73
N LYS A 230 -5.52 55.79 -21.54
CA LYS A 230 -6.33 56.39 -22.61
C LYS A 230 -5.68 57.69 -23.05
N THR A 231 -5.21 57.77 -24.29
CA THR A 231 -4.75 59.00 -24.95
C THR A 231 -5.98 59.82 -25.40
N THR A 232 -5.93 61.14 -25.20
CA THR A 232 -6.95 62.09 -25.64
C THR A 232 -6.26 63.14 -26.55
N PRO A 233 -6.92 63.62 -27.63
CA PRO A 233 -6.36 64.50 -28.67
C PRO A 233 -5.96 65.90 -28.17
#